data_AF-A0A7J9BIW4-F1
#
_entry.id   AF-A0A7J9BIW4-F1
#
_cell.length_a   1.000
_cell.length_b   1.000
_cell.length_c   1.000
_cell.angle_alpha   90.00
_cell.angle_beta   90.00
_cell.angle_gamma   90.00
#
_symmetry.space_group_name_H-M   'P 1'
#
loop_
_entity.id
_entity.type
_entity.pdbx_description
1 polymer ?
#
loop_
_entity_poly.entity_id
_entity_poly.type
_entity_poly.pdbx_seq_one_letter_code
_entity_poly.pdbx_strand_id
1 'polypeptide(L)'
;MAFSVARRAAAVPYLLVNGTYRKSTRSYIDSSILQYQLRRLNTHGSLKGSHAHSRSTLEVPIFWFIHTDPLLVDKHYQAKALSDMVIVVQSESSSWESHLQCNGKSLLWDLRRPIKPALAAVSEHLAGLLPLQLVYSHAHRTAIEDWIWSVGCNPFSITSQGWQISKFQSDTIARSYIISTLEESIKLINSAMHLLLWERTSILFLWLFHNPIDLGFMLLQLEYGCS
;
A
#
# COMPACT_ATOMS: atom_id res chain seq x y z
N MET A 1 3.75 -13.04 22.52
CA MET A 1 3.91 -14.27 21.71
C MET A 1 4.04 -14.02 20.21
N ALA A 2 3.25 -13.12 19.59
CA ALA A 2 3.36 -12.84 18.14
C ALA A 2 4.77 -12.41 17.68
N PHE A 3 5.37 -11.46 18.39
CA PHE A 3 6.72 -10.96 18.09
C PHE A 3 7.81 -12.05 18.15
N SER A 4 7.84 -12.84 19.22
CA SER A 4 8.85 -13.90 19.40
C SER A 4 8.75 -14.98 18.34
N VAL A 5 7.53 -15.30 17.87
CA VAL A 5 7.29 -16.29 16.80
C VAL A 5 7.74 -15.78 15.43
N ALA A 6 7.59 -14.47 15.17
CA ALA A 6 7.97 -13.85 13.90
C ALA A 6 9.46 -13.46 13.83
N ARG A 7 10.18 -13.43 14.96
CA ARG A 7 11.61 -13.09 14.99
C ARG A 7 12.43 -14.19 14.35
N ARG A 8 13.30 -13.79 13.42
CA ARG A 8 14.23 -14.65 12.67
C ARG A 8 15.61 -14.01 12.61
N ALA A 9 16.60 -14.80 12.21
CA ALA A 9 17.93 -14.32 11.88
C ALA A 9 18.34 -14.89 10.53
N ALA A 10 19.02 -14.07 9.72
CA ALA A 10 19.56 -14.52 8.43
C ALA A 10 20.93 -13.90 8.17
N ALA A 11 21.79 -14.65 7.48
CA ALA A 11 22.99 -14.12 6.88
C ALA A 11 22.61 -13.46 5.55
N VAL A 12 22.76 -12.14 5.46
CA VAL A 12 22.47 -11.35 4.27
C VAL A 12 23.80 -11.04 3.56
N PRO A 13 24.00 -11.52 2.32
CA PRO A 13 25.14 -11.12 1.52
C PRO A 13 24.96 -9.70 1.00
N TYR A 14 26.05 -8.96 0.88
CA TYR A 14 26.08 -7.67 0.20
C TYR A 14 27.42 -7.51 -0.52
N LEU A 15 27.37 -6.81 -1.66
CA LEU A 15 28.52 -6.54 -2.51
C LEU A 15 29.19 -5.24 -2.08
N LEU A 16 30.51 -5.24 -1.99
CA LEU A 16 31.31 -4.03 -1.80
C LEU A 16 31.71 -3.43 -3.16
N VAL A 17 31.99 -2.12 -3.19
CA VAL A 17 32.43 -1.43 -4.42
C VAL A 17 33.67 -2.08 -5.06
N ASN A 18 34.53 -2.72 -4.26
CA ASN A 18 35.71 -3.44 -4.73
C ASN A 18 35.40 -4.81 -5.38
N GLY A 19 34.13 -5.19 -5.54
CA GLY A 19 33.71 -6.48 -6.10
C GLY A 19 33.79 -7.65 -5.12
N THR A 20 34.15 -7.42 -3.85
CA THR A 20 34.20 -8.49 -2.84
C THR A 20 32.85 -8.68 -2.16
N TYR A 21 32.52 -9.92 -1.83
CA TYR A 21 31.30 -10.27 -1.11
C TYR A 21 31.56 -10.29 0.39
N ARG A 22 30.65 -9.68 1.16
CA ARG A 22 30.58 -9.85 2.61
C ARG A 22 29.22 -10.38 3.02
N LYS A 23 29.19 -11.04 4.17
CA LYS A 23 27.95 -11.49 4.83
C LYS A 23 27.78 -10.77 6.15
N SER A 24 26.57 -10.32 6.43
CA SER A 24 26.18 -9.75 7.72
C SER A 24 25.01 -10.55 8.29
N THR A 25 25.12 -10.97 9.54
CA THR A 25 24.01 -11.63 10.25
C THR A 25 23.06 -10.58 10.80
N ARG A 26 21.79 -10.64 10.39
CA ARG A 26 20.77 -9.66 10.77
C ARG A 26 19.62 -10.35 11.48
N SER A 27 19.19 -9.80 12.61
CA SER A 27 17.90 -10.14 13.23
C SER A 27 16.81 -9.38 12.48
N TYR A 28 15.71 -10.07 12.15
CA TYR A 28 14.57 -9.44 11.50
C TYR A 28 13.25 -10.05 11.96
N ILE A 29 12.17 -9.32 11.73
CA ILE A 29 10.79 -9.79 11.88
C ILE A 29 10.30 -10.20 10.50
N ASP A 30 9.77 -11.41 10.39
CA ASP A 30 9.02 -11.84 9.22
C ASP A 30 7.64 -11.18 9.23
N SER A 31 7.39 -10.30 8.26
CA SER A 31 6.16 -9.51 8.22
C SER A 31 4.92 -10.38 8.05
N SER A 32 5.03 -11.45 7.26
CA SER A 32 3.89 -12.33 6.93
C SER A 32 3.43 -13.16 8.13
N ILE A 33 4.40 -13.71 8.87
CA ILE A 33 4.14 -14.45 10.10
C ILE A 33 3.57 -13.50 11.17
N LEU A 34 4.17 -12.31 11.32
CA LEU A 34 3.69 -11.33 12.28
C LEU A 34 2.26 -10.89 11.98
N GLN A 35 1.97 -10.55 10.72
CA GLN A 35 0.63 -10.17 10.26
C GLN A 35 -0.40 -11.24 10.59
N TYR A 36 -0.10 -12.50 10.28
CA TYR A 36 -0.98 -13.63 10.59
C TYR A 36 -1.27 -13.73 12.10
N GLN A 37 -0.25 -13.60 12.94
CA GLN A 37 -0.42 -13.65 14.40
C GLN A 37 -1.23 -12.45 14.92
N LEU A 38 -0.96 -11.24 14.43
CA LEU A 38 -1.69 -10.03 14.82
C LEU A 38 -3.17 -10.08 14.39
N ARG A 39 -3.47 -10.60 13.20
CA ARG A 39 -4.85 -10.83 12.74
C ARG A 39 -5.62 -11.76 13.67
N ARG A 40 -4.99 -12.86 14.12
CA ARG A 40 -5.58 -13.80 15.09
C ARG A 40 -5.81 -13.18 16.47
N LEU A 41 -5.01 -12.20 16.85
CA LEU A 41 -5.28 -11.44 18.08
C LEU A 41 -6.42 -10.43 17.87
N ASN A 42 -6.54 -9.86 16.67
CA ASN A 42 -7.58 -8.90 16.32
C ASN A 42 -8.98 -9.51 16.18
N THR A 43 -9.12 -10.82 15.94
CA THR A 43 -10.45 -11.47 15.88
C THR A 43 -11.24 -11.33 17.18
N HIS A 44 -10.59 -11.01 18.31
CA HIS A 44 -11.23 -10.72 19.58
C HIS A 44 -11.70 -9.26 19.73
N GLY A 45 -11.66 -8.44 18.67
CA GLY A 45 -12.13 -7.05 18.67
C GLY A 45 -11.23 -6.04 19.39
N SER A 46 -10.16 -6.51 20.05
CA SER A 46 -9.30 -5.68 20.90
C SER A 46 -8.44 -4.65 20.17
N LEU A 47 -8.30 -4.74 18.83
CA LEU A 47 -7.47 -3.82 18.03
C LEU A 47 -8.30 -3.02 17.01
N LYS A 48 -9.63 -3.09 17.05
CA LYS A 48 -10.51 -2.23 16.24
C LYS A 48 -10.64 -0.86 16.90
N GLY A 49 -10.40 0.21 16.15
CA GLY A 49 -10.65 1.56 16.62
C GLY A 49 -12.14 1.86 16.71
N SER A 50 -12.47 2.98 17.34
CA SER A 50 -13.85 3.40 17.58
C SER A 50 -14.65 3.66 16.29
N HIS A 51 -13.98 3.83 15.15
CA HIS A 51 -14.59 4.11 13.85
C HIS A 51 -14.45 2.95 12.85
N ALA A 52 -14.12 1.74 13.30
CA ALA A 52 -13.95 0.58 12.44
C ALA A 52 -15.20 0.15 11.63
N HIS A 53 -16.36 0.76 11.88
CA HIS A 53 -17.63 0.55 11.15
C HIS A 53 -18.12 1.80 10.42
N SER A 54 -17.39 2.91 10.50
CA SER A 54 -17.72 4.14 9.78
C SER A 54 -17.33 4.00 8.32
N ARG A 55 -18.28 4.25 7.41
CA ARG A 55 -18.06 4.17 5.96
C ARG A 55 -17.20 5.30 5.39
N SER A 56 -16.89 6.32 6.19
CA SER A 56 -16.17 7.53 5.75
C SER A 56 -14.75 7.66 6.29
N THR A 57 -14.30 6.72 7.13
CA THR A 57 -12.99 6.80 7.79
C THR A 57 -12.19 5.53 7.60
N LEU A 58 -10.98 5.66 7.06
CA LEU A 58 -10.02 4.56 6.97
C LEU A 58 -9.14 4.55 8.23
N GLU A 59 -9.27 3.51 9.05
CA GLU A 59 -8.37 3.26 10.17
C GLU A 59 -7.21 2.37 9.72
N VAL A 60 -5.98 2.87 9.82
CA VAL A 60 -4.77 2.11 9.48
C VAL A 60 -4.01 1.74 10.75
N PRO A 61 -3.96 0.46 11.13
CA PRO A 61 -3.20 0.04 12.30
C PRO A 61 -1.71 0.10 12.01
N ILE A 62 -0.98 0.88 12.80
CA ILE A 62 0.48 1.00 12.77
C ILE A 62 1.05 0.31 13.99
N PHE A 63 1.76 -0.80 13.80
CA PHE A 63 2.44 -1.52 14.87
C PHE A 63 3.90 -1.10 14.94
N TRP A 64 4.25 -0.44 16.04
CA TRP A 64 5.59 0.10 16.25
C TRP A 64 6.35 -0.74 17.29
N PHE A 65 7.36 -1.49 16.85
CA PHE A 65 8.16 -2.37 17.69
C PHE A 65 9.46 -1.68 18.09
N ILE A 66 9.65 -1.44 19.38
CA ILE A 66 10.86 -0.84 19.94
C ILE A 66 11.72 -1.96 20.54
N HIS A 67 12.97 -2.06 20.12
CA HIS A 67 13.92 -3.06 20.60
C HIS A 67 15.30 -2.45 20.87
N THR A 68 16.11 -3.10 21.72
CA THR A 68 17.48 -2.65 21.99
C THR A 68 18.40 -3.02 20.83
N ASP A 69 18.36 -4.29 20.42
CA ASP A 69 19.22 -4.81 19.35
C ASP A 69 18.76 -4.35 17.96
N PRO A 70 19.67 -4.19 16.98
CA PRO A 70 19.32 -3.90 15.60
C PRO A 70 18.33 -4.93 15.03
N LEU A 71 17.14 -4.45 14.68
CA LEU A 71 16.06 -5.27 14.16
C LEU A 71 15.49 -4.63 12.89
N LEU A 72 15.25 -5.47 11.89
CA LEU A 72 14.66 -5.06 10.61
C LEU A 72 13.35 -5.83 10.36
N VAL A 73 12.60 -5.42 9.34
CA VAL A 73 11.48 -6.13 8.75
C VAL A 73 11.98 -6.78 7.46
N ASP A 74 11.72 -8.07 7.29
CA ASP A 74 12.10 -8.85 6.10
C ASP A 74 13.55 -8.62 5.64
N LYS A 75 14.49 -8.60 6.60
CA LYS A 75 15.95 -8.50 6.42
C LYS A 75 16.49 -7.15 5.94
N HIS A 76 15.66 -6.30 5.30
CA HIS A 76 16.11 -5.10 4.59
C HIS A 76 15.40 -3.81 4.99
N TYR A 77 14.21 -3.88 5.56
CA TYR A 77 13.36 -2.71 5.78
C TYR A 77 13.31 -2.31 7.25
N GLN A 78 13.09 -1.03 7.53
CA GLN A 78 12.77 -0.58 8.89
C GLN A 78 11.26 -0.48 9.11
N ALA A 79 10.51 -0.24 8.04
CA ALA A 79 9.06 -0.26 8.03
C ALA A 79 8.57 -0.92 6.75
N LYS A 80 7.40 -1.55 6.82
CA LYS A 80 6.78 -2.22 5.68
C LYS A 80 5.26 -2.02 5.70
N ALA A 81 4.74 -1.63 4.54
CA ALA A 81 3.32 -1.64 4.26
C ALA A 81 2.86 -3.08 4.01
N LEU A 82 1.78 -3.48 4.65
CA LEU A 82 1.05 -4.70 4.33
C LEU A 82 -0.35 -4.33 3.85
N SER A 83 -1.14 -5.31 3.43
CA SER A 83 -2.48 -5.08 2.88
C SER A 83 -3.45 -4.39 3.84
N ASP A 84 -3.27 -4.58 5.16
CA ASP A 84 -4.22 -4.17 6.21
C ASP A 84 -3.54 -3.52 7.42
N MET A 85 -2.23 -3.34 7.40
CA MET A 85 -1.47 -2.76 8.51
C MET A 85 -0.11 -2.24 8.06
N VAL A 86 0.53 -1.43 8.91
CA VAL A 86 1.92 -1.00 8.74
C VAL A 86 2.73 -1.50 9.92
N ILE A 87 3.90 -2.09 9.64
CA ILE A 87 4.84 -2.53 10.67
C ILE A 87 6.03 -1.59 10.64
N VAL A 88 6.41 -1.07 11.80
CA VAL A 88 7.60 -0.22 11.99
C VAL A 88 8.47 -0.84 13.07
N VAL A 89 9.78 -0.84 12.86
CA VAL A 89 10.76 -1.29 13.84
C VAL A 89 11.72 -0.15 14.16
N GLN A 90 11.92 0.07 15.46
CA GLN A 90 12.87 1.01 16.03
C GLN A 90 13.88 0.26 16.88
N SER A 91 15.16 0.57 16.70
CA SER A 91 16.27 0.00 17.48
C SER A 91 17.06 1.09 18.20
N GLU A 92 17.95 0.75 19.11
CA GLU A 92 18.72 1.78 19.84
C GLU A 92 19.79 2.47 18.96
N SER A 93 20.32 1.74 17.97
CA SER A 93 21.42 2.19 17.11
C SER A 93 21.02 3.34 16.17
N SER A 94 21.63 4.51 16.35
CA SER A 94 21.39 5.68 15.48
C SER A 94 22.25 5.73 14.22
N SER A 95 23.20 4.80 14.09
CA SER A 95 24.10 4.69 12.94
C SER A 95 24.35 3.21 12.66
N TRP A 96 23.68 2.68 11.65
CA TRP A 96 23.78 1.29 11.24
C TRP A 96 24.19 1.17 9.78
N GLU A 97 25.18 0.33 9.48
CA GLU A 97 25.70 0.17 8.13
C GLU A 97 24.71 -0.56 7.22
N SER A 98 24.17 0.16 6.25
CA SER A 98 23.28 -0.43 5.26
C SER A 98 24.03 -1.27 4.23
N HIS A 99 23.25 -2.01 3.42
CA HIS A 99 23.78 -2.73 2.27
C HIS A 99 24.13 -1.82 1.08
N LEU A 100 23.76 -0.55 1.16
CA LEU A 100 23.96 0.42 0.09
C LEU A 100 25.22 1.23 0.35
N GLN A 101 25.96 1.54 -0.71
CA GLN A 101 27.23 2.27 -0.63
C GLN A 101 27.20 3.47 -1.57
N CYS A 102 27.78 4.58 -1.12
CA CYS A 102 27.98 5.79 -1.90
C CYS A 102 29.47 6.18 -1.78
N ASN A 103 30.14 6.37 -2.91
CA ASN A 103 31.57 6.73 -2.96
C ASN A 103 32.47 5.82 -2.09
N GLY A 104 32.22 4.51 -2.12
CA GLY A 104 32.99 3.53 -1.36
C GLY A 104 32.68 3.46 0.15
N LYS A 105 31.70 4.23 0.63
CA LYS A 105 31.27 4.23 2.04
C LYS A 105 29.84 3.70 2.16
N SER A 106 29.58 2.86 3.15
CA SER A 106 28.22 2.40 3.44
C SER A 106 27.33 3.57 3.86
N LEU A 107 26.12 3.64 3.32
CA LEU A 107 25.11 4.58 3.78
C LEU A 107 24.68 4.17 5.19
N LEU A 108 24.68 5.12 6.12
CA LEU A 108 24.30 4.90 7.50
C LEU A 108 22.81 5.15 7.67
N TRP A 109 22.14 4.19 8.30
CA TRP A 109 20.73 4.28 8.65
C TRP A 109 20.57 4.60 10.13
N ASP A 110 19.67 5.53 10.43
CA ASP A 110 19.23 5.81 11.79
C ASP A 110 18.08 4.86 12.15
N LEU A 111 18.38 3.78 12.88
CA LEU A 111 17.36 2.84 13.36
C LEU A 111 16.63 3.36 14.61
N ARG A 112 17.16 4.41 15.26
CA ARG A 112 16.58 5.02 16.45
C ARG A 112 15.41 5.93 16.10
N ARG A 113 15.41 6.53 14.91
CA ARG A 113 14.34 7.41 14.44
C ARG A 113 13.82 6.97 13.06
N PRO A 114 13.04 5.88 12.96
CA PRO A 114 12.53 5.35 11.71
C PRO A 114 11.34 6.16 11.13
N ILE A 115 11.32 7.48 11.29
CA ILE A 115 10.23 8.36 10.82
C ILE A 115 10.12 8.30 9.29
N LYS A 116 11.26 8.38 8.62
CA LYS A 116 11.35 8.33 7.16
C LYS A 116 10.79 7.03 6.56
N PRO A 117 11.27 5.83 6.95
CA PRO A 117 10.72 4.58 6.45
C PRO A 117 9.26 4.38 6.88
N ALA A 118 8.87 4.82 8.10
CA ALA A 118 7.48 4.76 8.53
C ALA A 118 6.55 5.59 7.63
N LEU A 119 6.93 6.84 7.30
CA LEU A 119 6.15 7.67 6.37
C LEU A 119 6.06 7.05 4.97
N ALA A 120 7.15 6.47 4.47
CA ALA A 120 7.15 5.76 3.19
C ALA A 120 6.13 4.60 3.21
N ALA A 121 6.21 3.72 4.21
CA ALA A 121 5.31 2.58 4.36
C ALA A 121 3.84 2.98 4.57
N VAL A 122 3.57 4.04 5.34
CA VAL A 122 2.21 4.55 5.53
C VAL A 122 1.67 5.11 4.22
N SER A 123 2.49 5.85 3.46
CA SER A 123 2.07 6.42 2.19
C SER A 123 1.86 5.37 1.09
N GLU A 124 2.65 4.29 1.11
CA GLU A 124 2.45 3.10 0.28
C GLU A 124 1.12 2.42 0.62
N HIS A 125 0.85 2.20 1.91
CA HIS A 125 -0.39 1.57 2.36
C HIS A 125 -1.64 2.40 2.04
N LEU A 126 -1.60 3.71 2.28
CA LEU A 126 -2.76 4.60 2.12
C LEU A 126 -3.09 4.91 0.67
N ALA A 127 -2.08 5.08 -0.18
CA ALA A 127 -2.26 5.67 -1.50
C ALA A 127 -1.58 4.90 -2.62
N GLY A 128 -0.98 3.74 -2.32
CA GLY A 128 -0.20 2.98 -3.28
C GLY A 128 1.04 3.74 -3.77
N LEU A 129 1.58 4.67 -2.99
CA LEU A 129 2.82 5.35 -3.36
C LEU A 129 3.98 4.36 -3.36
N LEU A 130 4.56 4.15 -4.53
CA LEU A 130 5.72 3.29 -4.71
C LEU A 130 7.03 4.06 -4.54
N PRO A 131 8.11 3.38 -4.14
CA PRO A 131 9.44 3.98 -4.13
C PRO A 131 9.84 4.52 -5.50
N LEU A 132 10.41 5.73 -5.53
CA LEU A 132 10.75 6.44 -6.77
C LEU A 132 11.76 5.71 -7.65
N GLN A 133 12.61 4.87 -7.06
CA GLN A 133 13.55 4.05 -7.82
C GLN A 133 12.88 2.88 -8.54
N LEU A 134 11.63 2.53 -8.25
CA LEU A 134 10.96 1.42 -8.94
C LEU A 134 10.28 1.93 -10.20
N VAL A 135 10.81 1.55 -11.37
CA VAL A 135 10.32 2.01 -12.68
C VAL A 135 9.94 0.80 -13.54
N TYR A 136 8.87 0.92 -14.33
CA TYR A 136 8.49 -0.15 -15.26
C TYR A 136 9.29 -0.05 -16.57
N SER A 137 9.97 -1.13 -16.95
CA SER A 137 10.70 -1.23 -18.21
C SER A 137 9.87 -1.95 -19.26
N HIS A 138 9.47 -1.25 -20.32
CA HIS A 138 8.74 -1.86 -21.44
C HIS A 138 9.59 -2.91 -22.18
N ALA A 139 10.89 -2.68 -22.32
CA ALA A 139 11.80 -3.60 -23.02
C ALA A 139 11.89 -4.96 -22.29
N HIS A 140 11.93 -4.94 -20.97
CA HIS A 140 12.06 -6.14 -20.15
C HIS A 140 10.70 -6.69 -19.67
N ARG A 141 9.61 -5.92 -19.85
CA ARG A 141 8.26 -6.21 -19.34
C ARG A 141 8.24 -6.51 -17.84
N THR A 142 9.10 -5.83 -17.09
CA THR A 142 9.28 -6.02 -15.65
C THR A 142 9.56 -4.67 -14.98
N ALA A 143 9.30 -4.61 -13.67
CA ALA A 143 9.78 -3.52 -12.84
C ALA A 143 11.30 -3.66 -12.64
N ILE A 144 12.01 -2.54 -12.79
CA ILE A 144 13.45 -2.42 -12.59
C ILE A 144 13.74 -1.33 -11.57
N GLU A 145 14.91 -1.40 -10.94
CA GLU A 145 15.38 -0.37 -10.02
C GLU A 145 16.25 0.65 -10.77
N ASP A 146 15.78 1.90 -10.84
CA ASP A 146 16.52 3.06 -11.30
C ASP A 146 16.83 3.99 -10.13
N TRP A 147 18.03 3.81 -9.57
CA TRP A 147 18.49 4.54 -8.40
C TRP A 147 18.71 6.04 -8.65
N ILE A 148 18.69 6.52 -9.89
CA ILE A 148 18.80 7.96 -10.23
C ILE A 148 17.66 8.75 -9.58
N TRP A 149 16.48 8.14 -9.45
CA TRP A 149 15.29 8.77 -8.86
C TRP A 149 15.20 8.63 -7.34
N SER A 150 16.17 7.97 -6.70
CA SER A 150 16.23 7.74 -5.25
C SER A 150 16.85 8.94 -4.49
N VAL A 151 16.58 10.16 -4.94
CA VAL A 151 17.20 11.43 -4.48
C VAL A 151 16.15 12.44 -3.97
N GLY A 152 16.62 13.51 -3.31
CA GLY A 152 15.78 14.64 -2.87
C GLY A 152 15.14 14.48 -1.48
N CYS A 153 14.43 15.51 -1.00
CA CYS A 153 13.85 15.55 0.35
C CYS A 153 12.47 14.87 0.41
N ASN A 154 12.43 13.53 0.32
CA ASN A 154 11.17 12.77 0.40
C ASN A 154 11.35 11.38 1.06
N PRO A 155 10.26 10.76 1.58
CA PRO A 155 10.35 9.52 2.34
C PRO A 155 11.00 8.34 1.60
N PHE A 156 10.86 8.31 0.27
CA PHE A 156 11.36 7.23 -0.57
C PHE A 156 12.79 7.45 -1.07
N SER A 157 13.37 8.63 -0.87
CA SER A 157 14.75 8.88 -1.26
C SER A 157 15.69 8.13 -0.32
N ILE A 158 16.45 7.17 -0.83
CA ILE A 158 17.39 6.41 0.00
C ILE A 158 18.71 7.15 0.26
N THR A 159 19.06 8.09 -0.62
CA THR A 159 20.34 8.82 -0.58
C THR A 159 20.31 10.10 0.25
N SER A 160 19.13 10.55 0.67
CA SER A 160 18.95 11.75 1.49
C SER A 160 18.39 11.42 2.87
N GLN A 161 18.40 12.40 3.77
CA GLN A 161 17.79 12.25 5.11
C GLN A 161 16.36 12.83 5.20
N GLY A 162 15.92 13.61 4.21
CA GLY A 162 14.61 14.27 4.25
C GLY A 162 13.44 13.27 4.11
N TRP A 163 12.30 13.61 4.70
CA TRP A 163 11.07 12.80 4.68
C TRP A 163 9.80 13.62 4.40
N GLN A 164 9.93 14.79 3.76
CA GLN A 164 8.79 15.63 3.45
C GLN A 164 8.04 15.09 2.22
N ILE A 165 6.71 15.05 2.29
CA ILE A 165 5.90 14.69 1.13
C ILE A 165 5.96 15.83 0.12
N SER A 166 6.45 15.54 -1.09
CA SER A 166 6.55 16.54 -2.15
C SER A 166 5.17 16.82 -2.77
N LYS A 167 5.03 17.96 -3.44
CA LYS A 167 3.79 18.31 -4.16
C LYS A 167 3.45 17.28 -5.25
N PHE A 168 4.46 16.68 -5.86
CA PHE A 168 4.31 15.58 -6.81
C PHE A 168 3.73 14.31 -6.17
N GLN A 169 4.22 13.95 -4.99
CA GLN A 169 3.68 12.82 -4.22
C GLN A 169 2.25 13.11 -3.77
N SER A 170 1.96 14.33 -3.32
CA SER A 170 0.60 14.74 -2.96
C SER A 170 -0.38 14.65 -4.14
N ASP A 171 0.02 15.07 -5.34
CA ASP A 171 -0.80 14.95 -6.55
C ASP A 171 -1.00 13.48 -6.93
N THR A 172 0.05 12.66 -6.82
CA THR A 172 -0.03 11.22 -7.08
C THR A 172 -1.00 10.53 -6.10
N ILE A 173 -0.94 10.88 -4.81
CA ILE A 173 -1.90 10.40 -3.79
C ILE A 173 -3.32 10.77 -4.21
N ALA A 174 -3.58 12.03 -4.55
CA ALA A 174 -4.91 12.49 -4.95
C ALA A 174 -5.44 11.70 -6.17
N ARG A 175 -4.58 11.47 -7.17
CA ARG A 175 -4.92 10.67 -8.36
C ARG A 175 -5.21 9.21 -8.01
N SER A 176 -4.43 8.59 -7.12
CA SER A 176 -4.69 7.21 -6.66
C SER A 176 -6.09 7.08 -6.05
N TYR A 177 -6.51 8.04 -5.22
CA TYR A 177 -7.87 8.05 -4.67
C TYR A 177 -8.94 8.21 -5.76
N ILE A 178 -8.76 9.14 -6.70
CA ILE A 178 -9.70 9.32 -7.81
C ILE A 178 -9.84 8.02 -8.61
N ILE A 179 -8.73 7.39 -8.98
CA ILE A 179 -8.74 6.12 -9.73
C ILE A 179 -9.42 5.02 -8.93
N SER A 180 -9.11 4.89 -7.63
CA SER A 180 -9.74 3.89 -6.75
C SER A 180 -11.25 4.09 -6.65
N THR A 181 -11.73 5.32 -6.48
CA THR A 181 -13.17 5.61 -6.42
C THR A 181 -13.88 5.33 -7.75
N LEU A 182 -13.22 5.61 -8.87
CA LEU A 182 -13.76 5.30 -10.19
C LEU A 182 -13.85 3.77 -10.41
N GLU A 183 -12.82 3.02 -10.02
CA GLU A 183 -12.81 1.57 -10.12
C GLU A 183 -13.89 0.93 -9.25
N GLU A 184 -14.09 1.43 -8.02
CA GLU A 184 -15.17 0.98 -7.14
C GLU A 184 -16.56 1.28 -7.73
N SER A 185 -16.75 2.47 -8.32
CA SER A 185 -17.99 2.86 -8.99
C SER A 185 -18.30 1.93 -10.18
N ILE A 186 -17.30 1.60 -10.99
CA ILE A 186 -17.43 0.66 -12.10
C ILE A 186 -17.81 -0.73 -11.59
N LYS A 187 -17.16 -1.22 -10.52
CA LYS A 187 -17.50 -2.52 -9.90
C LYS A 187 -18.95 -2.55 -9.43
N LEU A 188 -19.43 -1.49 -8.78
CA LEU A 188 -20.81 -1.38 -8.32
C LEU A 188 -21.80 -1.39 -9.50
N ILE A 189 -21.57 -0.60 -10.54
CA ILE A 189 -22.42 -0.57 -11.74
C ILE A 189 -22.47 -1.94 -12.42
N ASN A 190 -21.31 -2.58 -12.61
CA ASN A 190 -21.25 -3.91 -13.22
C ASN A 190 -22.01 -4.94 -12.37
N SER A 191 -21.89 -4.88 -11.04
CA SER A 191 -22.66 -5.77 -10.16
C SER A 191 -24.16 -5.55 -10.28
N ALA A 192 -24.62 -4.29 -10.39
CA ALA A 192 -26.02 -3.96 -10.59
C ALA A 192 -26.53 -4.43 -11.96
N MET A 193 -25.76 -4.24 -13.03
CA MET A 193 -26.08 -4.76 -14.36
C MET A 193 -26.22 -6.28 -14.36
N HIS A 194 -25.32 -7.00 -13.68
CA HIS A 194 -25.41 -8.45 -13.55
C HIS A 194 -26.69 -8.90 -12.83
N LEU A 195 -27.14 -8.16 -11.82
CA LEU A 195 -28.41 -8.43 -11.15
C LEU A 195 -29.60 -8.15 -12.07
N LEU A 196 -29.59 -7.02 -12.79
CA LEU A 196 -30.65 -6.63 -13.71
C LEU A 196 -30.83 -7.62 -14.88
N LEU A 197 -29.74 -8.22 -15.37
CA LEU A 197 -29.81 -9.23 -16.44
C LEU A 197 -30.59 -10.49 -16.03
N TRP A 198 -30.64 -10.81 -14.73
CA TRP A 198 -31.35 -11.98 -14.22
C TRP A 198 -32.79 -11.69 -13.78
N GLU A 199 -33.17 -10.41 -13.71
CA GLU A 199 -34.51 -10.02 -13.31
C GLU A 199 -35.48 -10.22 -14.49
N ARG A 200 -36.61 -10.91 -14.25
CA ARG A 200 -37.68 -10.98 -15.27
C ARG A 200 -38.39 -9.64 -15.33
N THR A 201 -38.37 -8.99 -16.49
CA THR A 201 -39.14 -7.78 -16.74
C THR A 201 -40.64 -8.10 -16.73
N SER A 202 -41.32 -7.76 -15.63
CA SER A 202 -42.79 -7.70 -15.63
C SER A 202 -43.25 -6.31 -16.10
N ILE A 203 -44.33 -6.26 -16.88
CA ILE A 203 -44.88 -5.00 -17.40
C ILE A 203 -45.11 -3.99 -16.26
N LEU A 204 -45.57 -4.44 -15.10
CA LEU A 204 -45.83 -3.59 -13.93
C LEU A 204 -44.56 -2.89 -13.39
N PHE A 205 -43.39 -3.51 -13.52
CA PHE A 205 -42.11 -2.96 -13.04
C PHE A 205 -41.54 -1.90 -13.98
N LEU A 206 -41.86 -1.98 -15.28
CA LEU A 206 -41.52 -0.96 -16.28
C LEU A 206 -42.28 0.35 -16.03
N TRP A 207 -43.54 0.28 -15.58
CA TRP A 207 -44.34 1.45 -15.19
C TRP A 207 -43.79 2.21 -13.97
N LEU A 208 -42.95 1.58 -13.14
CA LEU A 208 -42.32 2.22 -11.97
C LEU A 208 -41.10 3.06 -12.32
N PHE A 209 -40.39 2.75 -13.40
CA PHE A 209 -39.23 3.51 -13.88
C PHE A 209 -39.59 4.55 -14.94
N HIS A 210 -40.71 4.39 -15.63
CA HIS A 210 -41.28 5.42 -16.49
C HIS A 210 -42.17 6.34 -15.65
N ASN A 211 -41.66 7.51 -15.28
CA ASN A 211 -42.55 8.61 -14.90
C ASN A 211 -43.54 8.86 -16.06
N PRO A 212 -44.80 9.21 -15.79
CA PRO A 212 -45.89 9.26 -16.78
C PRO A 212 -45.77 10.39 -17.83
N ILE A 213 -44.60 11.04 -17.95
CA ILE A 213 -44.37 12.15 -18.89
C ILE A 213 -43.90 11.63 -20.26
N ASP A 214 -43.22 10.48 -20.32
CA ASP A 214 -42.75 9.89 -21.60
C ASP A 214 -43.76 8.95 -22.27
N LEU A 215 -44.86 8.61 -21.59
CA LEU A 215 -45.89 7.71 -22.13
C LEU A 215 -46.69 8.32 -23.29
N GLY A 216 -46.73 9.65 -23.39
CA GLY A 216 -47.39 10.34 -24.50
C GLY A 216 -46.65 10.19 -25.84
N PHE A 217 -45.33 10.01 -25.82
CA PHE A 217 -44.53 9.91 -27.05
C PHE A 217 -44.41 8.47 -27.57
N MET A 218 -44.44 7.47 -26.69
CA MET A 218 -44.27 6.07 -27.10
C MET A 218 -45.58 5.43 -27.64
N LEU A 219 -46.75 5.86 -27.17
CA LEU A 219 -48.04 5.43 -27.75
C LEU A 219 -48.27 5.99 -29.16
N LEU A 220 -47.72 7.16 -29.47
CA LEU A 220 -47.79 7.77 -30.81
C LEU A 220 -46.88 7.10 -31.84
N GLN A 221 -45.86 6.34 -31.44
CA GLN A 221 -45.05 5.55 -32.37
C GLN A 221 -45.59 4.13 -32.63
N LEU A 222 -46.47 3.61 -31.78
CA LEU A 222 -47.08 2.29 -31.98
C LEU A 222 -48.38 2.34 -32.80
N GLU A 223 -49.06 3.49 -32.92
CA GLU A 223 -50.26 3.63 -33.75
C GLU A 223 -49.99 3.94 -35.25
N TYR A 224 -48.75 4.23 -35.66
CA TYR A 224 -48.41 4.57 -37.07
C TYR A 224 -47.56 3.52 -37.80
N GLY A 225 -47.63 2.26 -37.38
CA GLY A 225 -46.72 1.22 -37.87
C GLY A 225 -47.37 -0.12 -38.23
N CYS A 226 -48.58 -0.15 -38.78
CA CYS A 226 -49.06 -1.31 -39.54
C CYS A 226 -50.24 -0.94 -40.46
N SER A 227 -49.92 -0.58 -41.70
CA SER A 227 -50.80 -0.66 -42.88
C SER A 227 -49.92 -0.88 -44.09
#